data_AF-A0A6N8JHK7-F1
#
_entry.id   AF-A0A6N8JHK7-F1
#
_cell.length_a   1.000
_cell.length_b   1.000
_cell.length_c   1.000
_cell.angle_alpha   90.00
_cell.angle_beta   90.00
_cell.angle_gamma   90.00
#
_symmetry.space_group_name_H-M   'P 1'
#
loop_
_entity.id
_entity.type
_entity.pdbx_description
1 polymer ?
#
loop_
_entity_poly.entity_id
_entity_poly.type
_entity_poly.pdbx_seq_one_letter_code
_entity_poly.pdbx_strand_id
1 'polypeptide(L)'
;MKMSKYLQQGKSENYQDAEDKKLLKAGEVAALLTKKFKMKITALELSPFATEWHHGGVFKSATGQSLKGKRVFFFKPADVEKVSLEQILRNREKAAAPKPPPDNSIVQGWYVQFFKMTDPVSRRVYSKPFVGIYKGPKSKAPKGFHVLGDEAFAVAEKQRGRELKPGEECKF
;
A
#
# COMPACT_ATOMS: atom_id res chain seq x y z
N MET A 1 -19.82 -7.05 -14.41
CA MET A 1 -19.19 -7.30 -15.73
C MET A 1 -18.35 -8.59 -15.68
N LYS A 2 -18.29 -9.44 -16.73
CA LYS A 2 -17.46 -10.68 -16.73
C LYS A 2 -15.97 -10.34 -16.83
N MET A 3 -15.11 -11.02 -16.05
CA MET A 3 -13.65 -10.80 -15.94
C MET A 3 -12.91 -10.84 -17.30
N SER A 4 -13.42 -11.57 -18.28
CA SER A 4 -12.87 -11.61 -19.65
C SER A 4 -12.94 -10.27 -20.38
N LYS A 5 -13.97 -9.45 -20.12
CA LYS A 5 -14.09 -8.10 -20.72
C LYS A 5 -13.13 -7.08 -20.09
N TYR A 6 -12.74 -7.30 -18.82
CA TYR A 6 -11.79 -6.44 -18.09
C TYR A 6 -10.39 -6.45 -18.73
N LEU A 7 -9.96 -7.60 -19.25
CA LEU A 7 -8.68 -7.74 -19.96
C LEU A 7 -8.71 -7.09 -21.36
N GLN A 8 -9.86 -7.10 -22.05
CA GLN A 8 -10.00 -6.54 -23.40
C GLN A 8 -10.13 -5.01 -23.41
N GLN A 9 -10.80 -4.41 -22.41
CA GLN A 9 -11.08 -2.98 -22.40
C GLN A 9 -9.94 -2.12 -21.83
N GLY A 10 -8.98 -2.73 -21.14
CA GLY A 10 -7.85 -2.01 -20.58
C GLY A 10 -8.24 -0.89 -19.60
N LYS A 11 -9.40 -0.97 -18.94
CA LYS A 11 -9.89 -0.02 -17.94
C LYS A 11 -10.70 -0.77 -16.89
N SER A 12 -10.48 -0.50 -15.61
CA SER A 12 -11.34 -1.05 -14.55
C SER A 12 -12.74 -0.43 -14.57
N GLU A 13 -13.72 -1.11 -14.00
CA GLU A 13 -15.09 -0.57 -13.84
C GLU A 13 -15.05 0.79 -13.12
N ASN A 14 -14.30 0.89 -12.03
CA ASN A 14 -14.08 2.15 -11.33
C ASN A 14 -13.36 3.23 -12.16
N TYR A 15 -12.59 2.83 -13.18
CA TYR A 15 -11.95 3.80 -14.09
C TYR A 15 -13.00 4.42 -15.01
N GLN A 16 -13.92 3.60 -15.53
CA GLN A 16 -15.02 4.06 -16.39
C GLN A 16 -15.94 4.97 -15.59
N ASP A 17 -16.29 4.56 -14.37
CA ASP A 17 -17.07 5.38 -13.43
C ASP A 17 -16.38 6.72 -13.09
N ALA A 18 -15.04 6.73 -12.94
CA ALA A 18 -14.30 7.97 -12.74
C ALA A 18 -14.37 8.93 -13.96
N GLU A 19 -14.38 8.38 -15.18
CA GLU A 19 -14.59 9.16 -16.40
C GLU A 19 -16.03 9.67 -16.50
N ASP A 20 -17.02 8.84 -16.16
CA ASP A 20 -18.44 9.21 -16.14
C ASP A 20 -18.73 10.32 -15.10
N LYS A 21 -18.03 10.29 -13.97
CA LYS A 21 -18.02 11.34 -12.94
C LYS A 21 -17.25 12.60 -13.34
N LYS A 22 -16.68 12.64 -14.55
CA LYS A 22 -15.87 13.75 -15.09
C LYS A 22 -14.70 14.14 -14.19
N LEU A 23 -14.06 13.15 -13.55
CA LEU A 23 -12.85 13.39 -12.78
C LEU A 23 -11.67 13.66 -13.72
N LEU A 24 -10.80 14.57 -13.32
CA LEU A 24 -9.63 14.97 -14.10
C LEU A 24 -8.49 13.98 -13.86
N LYS A 25 -7.80 13.57 -14.92
CA LYS A 25 -6.63 12.70 -14.80
C LYS A 25 -5.42 13.50 -14.32
N ALA A 26 -4.53 12.86 -13.58
CA ALA A 26 -3.32 13.51 -13.06
C ALA A 26 -2.46 14.22 -14.13
N GLY A 27 -2.45 13.73 -15.36
CA GLY A 27 -1.75 14.39 -16.47
C GLY A 27 -2.38 15.71 -16.88
N GLU A 28 -3.71 15.78 -16.88
CA GLU A 28 -4.47 17.00 -17.19
C GLU A 28 -4.30 18.02 -16.06
N VAL A 29 -4.40 17.56 -14.82
CA VAL A 29 -4.17 18.40 -13.63
C VAL A 29 -2.72 18.92 -13.61
N ALA A 30 -1.74 18.08 -13.94
CA ALA A 30 -0.34 18.50 -14.04
C ALA A 30 -0.13 19.60 -15.08
N ALA A 31 -0.78 19.52 -16.24
CA ALA A 31 -0.72 20.56 -17.26
C ALA A 31 -1.37 21.87 -16.78
N LEU A 32 -2.54 21.79 -16.13
CA LEU A 32 -3.23 22.95 -15.56
C LEU A 32 -2.39 23.65 -14.49
N LEU A 33 -1.85 22.90 -13.53
CA LEU A 33 -1.02 23.45 -12.47
C LEU A 33 0.33 23.96 -12.99
N THR A 34 0.90 23.30 -14.01
CA THR A 34 2.12 23.79 -14.68
C THR A 34 1.89 25.17 -15.28
N LYS A 35 0.73 25.38 -15.93
CA LYS A 35 0.35 26.68 -16.48
C LYS A 35 0.09 27.71 -15.39
N LYS A 36 -0.63 27.33 -14.32
CA LYS A 36 -0.99 28.20 -13.19
C LYS A 36 0.26 28.71 -12.44
N PHE A 37 1.20 27.82 -12.15
CA PHE A 37 2.40 28.14 -11.36
C PHE A 37 3.65 28.44 -12.19
N LYS A 38 3.55 28.38 -13.53
CA LYS A 38 4.68 28.54 -14.46
C LYS A 38 5.89 27.66 -14.10
N MET A 39 5.61 26.45 -13.63
CA MET A 39 6.62 25.52 -13.13
C MET A 39 6.28 24.11 -13.60
N LYS A 40 7.26 23.35 -14.10
CA LYS A 40 7.03 21.98 -14.52
C LYS A 40 6.53 21.14 -13.33
N ILE A 41 5.32 20.62 -13.45
CA ILE A 41 4.69 19.70 -12.49
C ILE A 41 4.35 18.41 -13.26
N THR A 42 4.68 17.27 -12.68
CA THR A 42 4.44 15.95 -13.26
C THR A 42 3.26 15.26 -12.59
N ALA A 43 2.60 14.36 -13.30
CA ALA A 43 1.49 13.57 -12.76
C ALA A 43 1.88 12.74 -11.52
N LEU A 44 3.14 12.31 -11.41
CA LEU A 44 3.63 11.52 -10.28
C LEU A 44 3.65 12.35 -8.99
N GLU A 45 4.05 13.62 -9.09
CA GLU A 45 4.10 14.57 -7.96
C GLU A 45 2.71 14.89 -7.41
N LEU A 46 1.68 14.72 -8.24
CA LEU A 46 0.30 14.97 -7.85
C LEU A 46 -0.36 13.76 -7.19
N SER A 47 0.23 12.57 -7.27
CA SER A 47 -0.35 11.34 -6.70
C SER A 47 -0.79 11.45 -5.22
N PRO A 48 -0.13 12.21 -4.32
CA PRO A 48 -0.59 12.36 -2.94
C PRO A 48 -1.88 13.19 -2.77
N PHE A 49 -2.24 13.99 -3.78
CA PHE A 49 -3.42 14.86 -3.75
C PHE A 49 -4.61 14.24 -4.51
N ALA A 50 -4.44 13.06 -5.08
CA ALA A 50 -5.47 12.40 -5.86
C ALA A 50 -6.65 11.98 -4.98
N THR A 51 -7.87 12.20 -5.48
CA THR A 51 -9.10 11.74 -4.81
C THR A 51 -9.17 10.22 -4.82
N GLU A 52 -8.82 9.62 -5.95
CA GLU A 52 -8.86 8.18 -6.15
C GLU A 52 -7.86 7.74 -7.23
N TRP A 53 -7.59 6.44 -7.28
CA TRP A 53 -6.72 5.86 -8.30
C TRP A 53 -7.31 4.54 -8.77
N HIS A 54 -7.22 4.31 -10.08
CA HIS A 54 -7.74 3.11 -10.74
C HIS A 54 -6.73 2.56 -11.73
N HIS A 55 -6.90 1.30 -12.12
CA HIS A 55 -6.03 0.67 -13.11
C HIS A 55 -6.49 1.06 -14.52
N GLY A 56 -5.64 1.81 -15.22
CA GLY A 56 -5.75 2.03 -16.66
C GLY A 56 -4.94 0.95 -17.38
N GLY A 57 -5.55 -0.21 -17.58
CA GLY A 57 -4.97 -1.28 -18.40
C GLY A 57 -4.38 -2.41 -17.57
N VAL A 58 -4.06 -3.51 -18.25
CA VAL A 58 -3.36 -4.65 -17.68
C VAL A 58 -2.17 -4.95 -18.59
N PHE A 59 -0.96 -4.70 -18.10
CA PHE A 59 0.28 -4.87 -18.86
C PHE A 59 1.09 -6.03 -18.27
N LYS A 60 1.90 -6.71 -19.09
CA LYS A 60 2.91 -7.62 -18.55
C LYS A 60 3.96 -6.80 -17.79
N SER A 61 4.26 -7.20 -16.55
CA SER A 61 5.38 -6.67 -15.77
C SER A 61 6.67 -6.81 -16.58
N ALA A 62 7.60 -5.87 -16.44
CA ALA A 62 8.92 -5.92 -17.07
C ALA A 62 9.69 -7.23 -16.76
N THR A 63 9.39 -7.84 -15.60
CA THR A 63 9.94 -9.13 -15.15
C THR A 63 9.16 -10.36 -15.64
N GLY A 64 8.13 -10.18 -16.48
CA GLY A 64 7.38 -11.25 -17.15
C GLY A 64 6.42 -12.09 -16.29
N GLN A 65 6.61 -12.12 -14.96
CA GLN A 65 5.90 -13.06 -14.07
C GLN A 65 4.55 -12.57 -13.52
N SER A 66 4.15 -11.33 -13.80
CA SER A 66 2.86 -10.80 -13.31
C SER A 66 2.25 -9.79 -14.27
N LEU A 67 0.94 -9.69 -14.25
CA LEU A 67 0.21 -8.60 -14.88
C LEU A 67 0.15 -7.43 -13.91
N LYS A 68 0.63 -6.25 -14.33
CA LYS A 68 0.53 -5.00 -13.57
C LYS A 68 -0.29 -4.00 -14.36
N GLY A 69 -1.32 -3.44 -13.73
CA GLY A 69 -2.04 -2.32 -14.31
C GLY A 69 -1.30 -1.00 -14.07
N LYS A 70 -1.35 -0.08 -15.04
CA LYS A 70 -0.85 1.28 -14.85
C LYS A 70 -1.81 2.00 -13.90
N ARG A 71 -1.30 2.49 -12.78
CA ARG A 71 -2.10 3.34 -11.87
C ARG A 71 -2.34 4.69 -12.54
N VAL A 72 -3.60 5.06 -12.65
CA VAL A 72 -4.04 6.38 -13.10
C VAL A 72 -4.75 7.04 -11.94
N PHE A 73 -4.30 8.24 -11.60
CA PHE A 73 -4.84 9.03 -10.49
C PHE A 73 -5.85 10.04 -11.02
N PHE A 74 -6.95 10.19 -10.30
CA PHE A 74 -8.08 11.05 -10.65
C PHE A 74 -8.33 12.10 -9.57
N PHE A 75 -8.82 13.25 -9.99
CA PHE A 75 -9.04 14.43 -9.16
C PHE A 75 -10.42 14.99 -9.38
N LYS A 76 -11.10 15.35 -8.28
CA LYS A 76 -12.27 16.22 -8.37
C LYS A 76 -11.82 17.62 -8.78
N PRO A 77 -12.52 18.30 -9.71
CA PRO A 77 -12.19 19.66 -10.11
C PRO A 77 -12.06 20.63 -8.92
N ALA A 78 -12.94 20.52 -7.93
CA ALA A 78 -12.91 21.35 -6.72
C ALA A 78 -11.68 21.13 -5.82
N ASP A 79 -11.05 19.96 -5.89
CA ASP A 79 -9.86 19.66 -5.09
C ASP A 79 -8.58 20.12 -5.79
N VAL A 80 -8.59 20.26 -7.12
CA VAL A 80 -7.45 20.79 -7.89
C VAL A 80 -7.13 22.24 -7.48
N GLU A 81 -8.15 23.07 -7.24
CA GLU A 81 -7.94 24.46 -6.82
C GLU A 81 -7.30 24.59 -5.43
N LYS A 82 -7.42 23.56 -4.59
CA LYS A 82 -6.84 23.52 -3.24
C LYS A 82 -5.37 23.12 -3.25
N VAL A 83 -4.85 22.60 -4.36
CA VAL A 83 -3.44 22.21 -4.49
C VAL A 83 -2.60 23.48 -4.60
N SER A 84 -1.87 23.81 -3.53
CA SER A 84 -0.97 24.95 -3.51
C SER A 84 0.44 24.58 -4.00
N LEU A 85 1.17 25.58 -4.50
CA LEU A 85 2.56 25.38 -4.90
C LEU A 85 3.45 24.94 -3.72
N GLU A 86 3.21 25.52 -2.54
CA GLU A 86 3.93 25.18 -1.30
C GLU A 86 3.79 23.71 -0.93
N GLN A 87 2.59 23.13 -1.09
CA GLN A 87 2.36 21.71 -0.84
C GLN A 87 3.16 20.83 -1.81
N ILE A 88 3.23 21.22 -3.08
CA ILE A 88 4.00 20.50 -4.10
C ILE A 88 5.50 20.56 -3.76
N LEU A 89 6.02 21.73 -3.42
CA LEU A 89 7.44 21.91 -3.06
C LEU A 89 7.79 21.14 -1.79
N ARG A 90 6.95 21.17 -0.76
CA ARG A 90 7.14 20.38 0.46
C ARG A 90 7.21 18.88 0.18
N ASN A 91 6.38 18.38 -0.74
CA ASN A 91 6.42 16.97 -1.15
C ASN A 91 7.70 16.64 -1.94
N ARG A 92 8.21 17.56 -2.76
CA ARG A 92 9.50 17.39 -3.45
C ARG A 92 10.65 17.30 -2.46
N GLU A 93 10.71 18.21 -1.50
CA GLU A 93 11.73 18.20 -0.45
C GLU A 93 11.69 16.91 0.35
N LYS A 94 10.49 16.46 0.75
CA LYS A 94 10.31 15.18 1.44
C LYS A 94 10.72 13.98 0.60
N ALA A 95 10.49 14.01 -0.71
CA ALA A 95 10.89 12.94 -1.62
C ALA A 95 12.41 12.94 -1.92
N ALA A 96 13.03 14.11 -1.93
CA ALA A 96 14.47 14.30 -2.12
C ALA A 96 15.27 14.10 -0.83
N ALA A 97 14.64 14.20 0.33
CA ALA A 97 15.29 14.01 1.62
C ALA A 97 15.95 12.61 1.68
N PRO A 98 17.23 12.52 2.09
CA PRO A 98 17.90 11.24 2.25
C PRO A 98 17.11 10.40 3.26
N LYS A 99 16.69 9.22 2.82
CA LYS A 99 16.07 8.26 3.74
C LYS A 99 17.13 7.87 4.77
N PRO A 100 16.79 7.85 6.07
CA PRO A 100 17.74 7.38 7.07
C PRO A 100 18.20 5.96 6.70
N PRO A 101 19.48 5.62 6.92
CA PRO A 101 19.97 4.29 6.64
C PRO A 101 19.13 3.26 7.40
N PRO A 102 18.82 2.10 6.79
CA PRO A 102 18.05 1.08 7.48
C PRO A 102 18.78 0.63 8.74
N ASP A 103 18.09 0.68 9.87
CA ASP A 103 18.58 0.14 11.14
C ASP A 103 18.69 -1.38 11.01
N ASN A 104 19.92 -1.87 10.84
CA ASN A 104 20.23 -3.28 10.66
C ASN A 104 20.62 -3.97 11.98
N SER A 105 20.40 -3.32 13.13
CA SER A 105 20.51 -3.99 14.42
C SER A 105 19.64 -5.24 14.44
N ILE A 106 20.19 -6.33 14.98
CA ILE A 106 19.46 -7.59 15.12
C ILE A 106 18.49 -7.43 16.29
N VAL A 107 17.21 -7.64 16.02
CA VAL A 107 16.16 -7.70 17.03
C VAL A 107 15.53 -9.07 17.03
N GLN A 108 15.04 -9.49 18.19
CA GLN A 108 14.30 -10.73 18.35
C GLN A 108 13.05 -10.48 19.19
N GLY A 109 11.99 -11.22 18.90
CA GLY A 109 10.71 -10.99 19.52
C GLY A 109 9.56 -11.69 18.80
N TRP A 110 8.36 -11.28 19.14
CA TRP A 110 7.13 -11.89 18.62
C TRP A 110 6.23 -10.89 17.92
N TYR A 111 5.30 -11.38 17.12
CA TYR A 111 4.29 -10.59 16.42
C TYR A 111 3.06 -11.44 16.16
N VAL A 112 1.92 -10.80 15.87
CA VAL A 112 0.72 -11.52 15.46
C VAL A 112 0.81 -11.87 13.98
N GLN A 113 0.90 -13.17 13.67
CA GLN A 113 0.89 -13.68 12.31
C GLN A 113 -0.54 -14.08 11.91
N PHE A 114 -1.04 -13.53 10.81
CA PHE A 114 -2.37 -13.85 10.32
C PHE A 114 -2.31 -14.82 9.14
N PHE A 115 -3.06 -15.92 9.23
CA PHE A 115 -3.27 -16.84 8.13
C PHE A 115 -4.70 -16.76 7.62
N LYS A 116 -4.86 -16.67 6.30
CA LYS A 116 -6.18 -16.76 5.68
C LYS A 116 -6.63 -18.22 5.67
N MET A 117 -7.79 -18.49 6.24
CA MET A 117 -8.43 -19.79 6.21
C MET A 117 -9.76 -19.66 5.48
N THR A 118 -10.16 -20.74 4.81
CA THR A 118 -11.46 -20.83 4.14
C THR A 118 -12.28 -21.88 4.88
N ASP A 119 -13.44 -21.49 5.38
CA ASP A 119 -14.38 -22.43 5.97
C ASP A 119 -14.87 -23.41 4.87
N PRO A 120 -14.69 -24.73 5.02
CA PRO A 120 -15.08 -25.70 4.00
C PRO A 120 -16.60 -25.75 3.77
N VAL A 121 -17.41 -25.37 4.77
CA VAL A 121 -18.88 -25.42 4.69
C VAL A 121 -19.41 -24.11 4.10
N SER A 122 -19.10 -22.97 4.72
CA SER A 122 -19.64 -21.68 4.28
C SER A 122 -18.87 -21.06 3.10
N ARG A 123 -17.70 -21.61 2.74
CA ARG A 123 -16.75 -21.07 1.75
C ARG A 123 -16.30 -19.63 2.04
N ARG A 124 -16.56 -19.11 3.25
CA ARG A 124 -16.13 -17.78 3.66
C ARG A 124 -14.65 -17.80 4.02
N VAL A 125 -13.93 -16.78 3.56
CA VAL A 125 -12.52 -16.57 3.90
C VAL A 125 -12.45 -15.70 5.14
N TYR A 126 -11.74 -16.15 6.16
CA TYR A 126 -11.49 -15.40 7.37
C TYR A 126 -9.99 -15.41 7.71
N SER A 127 -9.57 -14.45 8.53
CA SER A 127 -8.17 -14.30 8.95
C SER A 127 -8.03 -14.80 10.38
N LYS A 128 -7.13 -15.75 10.61
CA LYS A 128 -6.92 -16.37 11.92
C LYS A 128 -5.55 -15.98 12.49
N PRO A 129 -5.47 -15.46 13.73
CA PRO A 129 -4.21 -15.00 14.32
C PRO A 129 -3.43 -16.14 14.99
N PHE A 130 -2.11 -16.08 14.88
CA PHE A 130 -1.16 -17.03 15.44
C PHE A 130 0.07 -16.30 15.99
N VAL A 131 0.82 -16.96 16.87
CA VAL A 131 2.10 -16.46 17.40
C VAL A 131 3.18 -16.57 16.32
N GLY A 132 3.59 -15.43 15.79
CA GLY A 132 4.76 -15.31 14.92
C GLY A 132 6.01 -14.96 15.74
N ILE A 133 7.14 -15.59 15.43
CA ILE A 133 8.45 -15.29 16.04
C ILE A 133 9.38 -14.77 14.96
N TYR A 134 10.12 -13.70 15.27
CA TYR A 134 11.05 -13.07 14.35
C TYR A 134 12.38 -12.82 15.04
N LYS A 135 13.47 -13.14 14.34
CA LYS A 135 14.85 -12.77 14.68
C LYS A 135 15.56 -12.32 13.42
N GLY A 136 16.03 -11.08 13.40
CA GLY A 136 16.67 -10.51 12.21
C GLY A 136 16.80 -9.00 12.26
N PRO A 137 17.13 -8.35 11.14
CA PRO A 137 17.31 -6.90 11.07
C PRO A 137 16.03 -6.17 11.48
N LYS A 138 16.16 -5.13 12.32
CA LYS A 138 15.04 -4.29 12.75
C LYS A 138 14.30 -3.61 11.60
N SER A 139 15.02 -3.23 10.55
CA SER A 139 14.46 -2.70 9.31
C SER A 139 13.48 -3.64 8.59
N LYS A 140 13.54 -4.95 8.89
CA LYS A 140 12.66 -5.98 8.32
C LYS A 140 11.68 -6.58 9.34
N ALA A 141 11.60 -6.01 10.55
CA ALA A 141 10.68 -6.50 11.57
C ALA A 141 9.21 -6.42 11.08
N PRO A 142 8.39 -7.45 11.33
CA PRO A 142 6.98 -7.45 10.97
C PRO A 142 6.18 -6.32 11.64
N LYS A 143 5.02 -5.97 11.06
CA LYS A 143 4.12 -4.97 11.66
C LYS A 143 3.57 -5.50 12.99
N GLY A 144 3.57 -4.67 14.03
CA GLY A 144 3.12 -5.05 15.38
C GLY A 144 4.11 -5.97 16.11
N PHE A 145 5.40 -5.85 15.79
CA PHE A 145 6.47 -6.60 16.46
C PHE A 145 6.73 -6.08 17.87
N HIS A 146 6.85 -7.01 18.81
CA HIS A 146 7.18 -6.78 20.21
C HIS A 146 8.55 -7.40 20.51
N VAL A 147 9.51 -6.55 20.89
CA VAL A 147 10.87 -6.98 21.25
C VAL A 147 10.81 -7.83 22.52
N LEU A 148 11.55 -8.95 22.52
CA LEU A 148 11.71 -9.81 23.69
C LEU A 148 13.17 -9.91 24.09
N GLY A 149 13.45 -10.00 25.40
CA GLY A 149 14.75 -10.42 25.91
C GLY A 149 15.02 -11.89 25.62
N ASP A 150 16.27 -12.36 25.84
CA ASP A 150 16.68 -13.73 25.50
C ASP A 150 15.84 -14.82 26.18
N GLU A 151 15.51 -14.63 27.47
CA GLU A 151 14.70 -15.59 28.24
C GLU A 151 13.27 -15.71 27.69
N ALA A 152 12.59 -14.57 27.54
CA ALA A 152 11.24 -14.51 26.98
C ALA A 152 11.20 -14.98 25.53
N PHE A 153 12.27 -14.74 24.75
CA PHE A 153 12.38 -15.22 23.38
C PHE A 153 12.45 -16.75 23.32
N ALA A 154 13.23 -17.39 24.19
CA ALA A 154 13.30 -18.84 24.26
C ALA A 154 11.94 -19.49 24.63
N VAL A 155 11.14 -18.82 25.46
CA VAL A 155 9.76 -19.24 25.78
C VAL A 155 8.85 -19.05 24.56
N ALA A 156 8.95 -17.89 23.89
CA ALA A 156 8.13 -17.56 22.73
C ALA A 156 8.41 -18.47 21.53
N GLU A 157 9.66 -18.89 21.30
CA GLU A 157 10.01 -19.86 20.25
C GLU A 157 9.27 -21.18 20.40
N LYS A 158 9.07 -21.66 21.63
CA LYS A 158 8.31 -22.90 21.91
C LYS A 158 6.82 -22.76 21.58
N GLN A 159 6.30 -21.54 21.56
CA GLN A 159 4.90 -21.24 21.23
C GLN A 159 4.71 -20.79 19.77
N ARG A 160 5.75 -20.84 18.94
CA ARG A 160 5.66 -20.44 17.54
C ARG A 160 4.57 -21.22 16.81
N GLY A 161 3.71 -20.51 16.08
CA GLY A 161 2.60 -21.11 15.35
C GLY A 161 1.44 -21.57 16.23
N ARG A 162 1.44 -21.26 17.53
CA ARG A 162 0.27 -21.42 18.40
C ARG A 162 -0.82 -20.44 17.95
N GLU A 163 -2.05 -20.91 17.90
CA GLU A 163 -3.22 -20.07 17.63
C GLU A 163 -3.44 -19.07 18.78
N LEU A 164 -3.73 -17.82 18.43
CA LEU A 164 -4.12 -16.79 19.37
C LEU A 164 -5.64 -16.71 19.42
N LYS A 165 -6.23 -16.74 20.62
CA LYS A 165 -7.66 -16.47 20.76
C LYS A 165 -7.94 -14.98 20.54
N PRO A 166 -9.15 -14.61 20.10
CA PRO A 166 -9.52 -13.20 19.96
C PRO A 166 -9.30 -12.43 21.28
N GLY A 167 -8.48 -11.37 21.23
CA GLY A 167 -8.16 -10.54 22.40
C GLY A 167 -7.12 -11.11 23.36
N GLU A 168 -6.50 -12.25 23.03
CA GLU A 168 -5.43 -12.83 23.86
C GLU A 168 -4.13 -12.04 23.72
N GLU A 169 -3.66 -11.45 24.82
CA GLU A 169 -2.31 -10.90 24.91
C GLU A 169 -1.33 -12.01 25.33
N CYS A 170 -0.39 -12.33 24.45
CA CYS A 170 0.66 -13.28 24.73
C CYS A 170 1.69 -12.69 25.68
N LYS A 171 1.86 -13.30 26.86
CA LYS A 171 2.96 -13.02 27.80
C LYS A 171 3.97 -14.16 27.70
N PHE A 172 5.25 -13.82 27.57
CA PHE A 172 6.38 -14.73 27.40
C PHE A 172 7.43 -14.50 28.48
#